data_AF-A0A1G2H2K7-F1
#
_entry.id   AF-A0A1G2H2K7-F1
#
_cell.length_a   1.000
_cell.length_b   1.000
_cell.length_c   1.000
_cell.angle_alpha   90.00
_cell.angle_beta   90.00
_cell.angle_gamma   90.00
#
_symmetry.space_group_name_H-M   'P 1'
#
loop_
_entity.id
_entity.type
_entity.pdbx_description
1 polymer ?
#
loop_
_entity_poly.entity_id
_entity_poly.type
_entity_poly.pdbx_seq_one_letter_code
_entity_poly.pdbx_strand_id
1 'polypeptide(L)'
;MASRHLARSMAMQALYEWDFNNVDDTKIDEIITRVIDEFGPGFDDKNFVYDIVHKVLEKRKEIDAIIKHAAPEWPLTQIATIDRNVLRIGLSELLFGNYKDVPPKVAINEAIELAKTFGGENSGKFINGVLGTVYRELGEPGKDDGSKKYSPEELEKLPIERRAGAVVMRGDNVALVHDVFGYWTLPKGRITLDESDKDGALRAVMHELGLRDLEIEKKICENQYIAHDPETGPVRRRVVYFLARTSQEDLHLKESGGLVEARWFQKGETESLKMYDDIRKILNDI
;
A
#
# COMPACT_ATOMS: atom_id res chain seq x y z
N MET A 1 -22.69 0.81 -14.08
CA MET A 1 -21.63 1.84 -13.98
C MET A 1 -22.18 3.15 -13.41
N ALA A 2 -23.19 3.79 -14.03
CA ALA A 2 -23.78 5.03 -13.51
C ALA A 2 -24.33 4.93 -12.07
N SER A 3 -24.94 3.81 -11.68
CA SER A 3 -25.46 3.63 -10.31
C SER A 3 -24.35 3.60 -9.26
N ARG A 4 -23.22 2.94 -9.53
CA ARG A 4 -22.08 2.86 -8.60
C ARG A 4 -21.32 4.18 -8.50
N HIS A 5 -21.23 4.94 -9.58
CA HIS A 5 -20.69 6.28 -9.52
C HIS A 5 -21.55 7.19 -8.64
N LEU A 6 -22.88 7.14 -8.80
CA LEU A 6 -23.81 7.88 -7.94
C LEU A 6 -23.69 7.47 -6.46
N ALA A 7 -23.59 6.17 -6.16
CA ALA A 7 -23.33 5.70 -4.80
C ALA A 7 -22.04 6.28 -4.20
N ARG A 8 -20.95 6.31 -4.97
CA ARG A 8 -19.69 6.92 -4.54
C ARG A 8 -19.82 8.41 -4.29
N SER A 9 -20.57 9.13 -5.13
CA SER A 9 -20.86 10.55 -4.94
C SER A 9 -21.66 10.79 -3.65
N MET A 10 -22.62 9.92 -3.32
CA MET A 10 -23.34 9.99 -2.05
C MET A 10 -22.45 9.63 -0.85
N ALA A 11 -21.62 8.60 -0.97
CA ALA A 11 -20.65 8.24 0.07
C ALA A 11 -19.67 9.38 0.36
N MET A 12 -19.18 10.06 -0.69
CA MET A 12 -18.30 11.23 -0.57
C MET A 12 -18.99 12.37 0.18
N GLN A 13 -20.25 12.68 -0.15
CA GLN A 13 -21.00 13.74 0.52
C GLN A 13 -21.24 13.42 2.00
N ALA A 14 -21.61 12.17 2.31
CA ALA A 14 -21.78 11.72 3.70
C ALA A 14 -20.48 11.80 4.50
N LEU A 15 -19.37 11.35 3.94
CA LEU A 15 -18.05 11.42 4.56
C LEU A 15 -17.55 12.87 4.71
N TYR A 16 -17.82 13.73 3.73
CA TYR A 16 -17.50 15.15 3.82
C TYR A 16 -18.27 15.80 4.97
N GLU A 17 -19.58 15.58 5.07
CA GLU A 17 -20.38 16.14 6.15
C GLU A 17 -19.90 15.67 7.53
N TRP A 18 -19.63 14.37 7.66
CA TRP A 18 -19.10 13.76 8.87
C TRP A 18 -17.73 14.33 9.26
N ASP A 19 -16.77 14.41 8.33
CA ASP A 19 -15.40 14.89 8.58
C ASP A 19 -15.38 16.39 8.85
N PHE A 20 -16.10 17.18 8.03
CA PHE A 20 -16.11 18.64 8.14
C PHE A 20 -16.69 19.13 9.46
N ASN A 21 -17.77 18.48 9.93
CA ASN A 21 -18.42 18.85 11.19
C ASN A 21 -17.84 18.10 12.40
N ASN A 22 -16.83 17.24 12.21
CA ASN A 22 -16.25 16.38 13.23
C ASN A 22 -17.33 15.60 14.00
N VAL A 23 -18.24 14.98 13.24
CA VAL A 23 -19.38 14.23 13.79
C VAL A 23 -18.90 12.93 14.41
N ASP A 24 -19.55 12.50 15.48
CA ASP A 24 -19.31 11.20 16.09
C ASP A 24 -19.71 10.06 15.13
N ASP A 25 -18.88 9.02 15.05
CA ASP A 25 -19.06 7.86 14.17
C ASP A 25 -20.43 7.18 14.37
N THR A 26 -21.04 7.28 15.56
CA THR A 26 -22.38 6.73 15.86
C THR A 26 -23.52 7.37 15.07
N LYS A 27 -23.31 8.55 14.48
CA LYS A 27 -24.34 9.27 13.71
C LYS A 27 -24.22 9.09 12.20
N ILE A 28 -23.26 8.28 11.73
CA ILE A 28 -22.99 8.19 10.29
C ILE A 28 -24.20 7.64 9.52
N ASP A 29 -24.96 6.70 10.08
CA ASP A 29 -26.11 6.11 9.40
C ASP A 29 -27.24 7.12 9.16
N GLU A 30 -27.42 8.06 10.10
CA GLU A 30 -28.36 9.17 9.94
C GLU A 30 -27.94 10.10 8.80
N ILE A 31 -26.64 10.36 8.66
CA ILE A 31 -26.08 11.16 7.57
C ILE A 31 -26.26 10.43 6.24
N ILE A 32 -25.89 9.15 6.16
CA ILE A 32 -26.03 8.34 4.94
C ILE A 32 -27.49 8.31 4.48
N THR A 33 -28.43 8.05 5.40
CA THR A 33 -29.86 8.02 5.09
C THR A 33 -30.32 9.35 4.50
N ARG A 34 -29.98 10.46 5.15
CA ARG A 34 -30.37 11.80 4.67
C ARG A 34 -29.79 12.11 3.29
N VAL A 35 -28.51 11.80 3.06
CA VAL A 35 -27.84 12.00 1.76
C VAL A 35 -28.50 11.16 0.66
N ILE A 36 -28.86 9.90 0.94
CA ILE A 36 -29.55 9.05 -0.03
C ILE A 36 -30.94 9.60 -0.36
N ASP A 37 -31.69 10.05 0.64
CA ASP A 37 -33.04 10.57 0.42
C ASP A 37 -33.02 11.89 -0.38
N GLU A 38 -31.99 12.72 -0.19
CA GLU A 38 -31.83 13.99 -0.90
C GLU A 38 -31.28 13.81 -2.33
N PHE A 39 -30.24 13.00 -2.51
CA PHE A 39 -29.47 12.94 -3.77
C PHE A 39 -29.67 11.65 -4.57
N GLY A 40 -30.31 10.64 -3.99
CA GLY A 40 -30.62 9.36 -4.63
C GLY A 40 -32.09 8.90 -4.47
N PRO A 41 -33.10 9.76 -4.68
CA PRO A 41 -34.48 9.31 -4.65
C PRO A 41 -34.71 8.23 -5.74
N GLY A 42 -35.20 7.06 -5.33
CA GLY A 42 -35.36 5.90 -6.21
C GLY A 42 -34.04 5.16 -6.54
N PHE A 43 -32.97 5.42 -5.79
CA PHE A 43 -31.73 4.66 -5.90
C PHE A 43 -31.85 3.29 -5.24
N ASP A 44 -31.66 2.24 -6.02
CA ASP A 44 -31.87 0.86 -5.58
C ASP A 44 -30.69 0.28 -4.76
N ASP A 45 -29.46 0.70 -5.06
CA ASP A 45 -28.24 0.08 -4.50
C ASP A 45 -27.75 0.81 -3.22
N LYS A 46 -28.68 1.10 -2.31
CA LYS A 46 -28.40 1.87 -1.08
C LYS A 46 -27.29 1.22 -0.24
N ASN A 47 -27.27 -0.11 -0.18
CA ASN A 47 -26.29 -0.88 0.59
C ASN A 47 -24.86 -0.57 0.17
N PHE A 48 -24.61 -0.36 -1.13
CA PHE A 48 -23.26 -0.03 -1.59
C PHE A 48 -22.73 1.30 -1.05
N VAL A 49 -23.63 2.27 -0.77
CA VAL A 49 -23.24 3.54 -0.11
C VAL A 49 -22.81 3.28 1.33
N TYR A 50 -23.61 2.50 2.08
CA TYR A 50 -23.28 2.10 3.45
C TYR A 50 -21.96 1.34 3.51
N ASP A 51 -21.76 0.38 2.60
CA ASP A 51 -20.56 -0.44 2.55
C ASP A 51 -19.29 0.41 2.40
N ILE A 52 -19.30 1.39 1.48
CA ILE A 52 -18.16 2.29 1.29
C ILE A 52 -17.90 3.11 2.56
N VAL A 53 -18.92 3.76 3.10
CA VAL A 53 -18.77 4.68 4.24
C VAL A 53 -18.32 3.94 5.49
N HIS A 54 -18.93 2.79 5.79
CA HIS A 54 -18.52 1.97 6.93
C HIS A 54 -17.12 1.40 6.75
N LYS A 55 -16.75 0.97 5.53
CA LYS A 55 -15.38 0.48 5.28
C LYS A 55 -14.35 1.57 5.53
N VAL A 56 -14.63 2.81 5.11
CA VAL A 56 -13.77 3.97 5.38
C VAL A 56 -13.63 4.21 6.89
N LEU A 57 -14.72 4.19 7.65
CA LEU A 57 -14.69 4.38 9.11
C LEU A 57 -13.92 3.26 9.82
N GLU A 58 -14.21 2.01 9.49
CA GLU A 58 -13.56 0.81 10.03
C GLU A 58 -12.05 0.86 9.79
N LYS A 59 -11.63 1.27 8.59
CA LYS A 59 -10.22 1.29 8.14
C LYS A 59 -9.56 2.64 8.23
N ARG A 60 -10.21 3.64 8.84
CA ARG A 60 -9.74 5.04 8.86
C ARG A 60 -8.30 5.18 9.31
N LYS A 61 -7.91 4.51 10.40
CA LYS A 61 -6.54 4.60 10.94
C LYS A 61 -5.49 4.07 9.96
N GLU A 62 -5.77 2.93 9.33
CA GLU A 62 -4.88 2.30 8.33
C GLU A 62 -4.80 3.19 7.07
N ILE A 63 -5.95 3.64 6.58
CA ILE A 63 -6.05 4.51 5.40
C ILE A 63 -5.32 5.84 5.62
N ASP A 64 -5.56 6.52 6.75
CA ASP A 64 -4.95 7.81 7.06
C ASP A 64 -3.42 7.70 7.22
N ALA A 65 -2.91 6.55 7.71
CA ALA A 65 -1.47 6.28 7.75
C ALA A 65 -0.88 6.12 6.34
N ILE A 66 -1.59 5.40 5.45
CA ILE A 66 -1.19 5.22 4.06
C ILE A 66 -1.20 6.55 3.30
N ILE A 67 -2.19 7.42 3.54
CA ILE A 67 -2.22 8.77 2.95
C ILE A 67 -0.97 9.55 3.36
N LYS A 68 -0.61 9.55 4.65
CA LYS A 68 0.58 10.25 5.15
C LYS A 68 1.87 9.71 4.53
N HIS A 69 1.96 8.40 4.35
CA HIS A 69 3.11 7.76 3.70
C HIS A 69 3.20 8.14 2.21
N ALA A 70 2.08 8.12 1.49
CA ALA A 70 2.03 8.40 0.05
C ALA A 70 2.10 9.91 -0.29
N ALA A 71 1.79 10.79 0.65
CA ALA A 71 1.83 12.25 0.51
C ALA A 71 2.56 12.92 1.70
N PRO A 72 3.87 12.68 1.89
CA PRO A 72 4.60 13.14 3.07
C PRO A 72 4.69 14.67 3.18
N GLU A 73 4.69 15.37 2.04
CA GLU A 73 4.71 16.83 1.98
C GLU A 73 3.37 17.49 2.39
N TRP A 74 2.30 16.70 2.52
CA TRP A 74 0.95 17.19 2.81
C TRP A 74 0.41 16.53 4.07
N PRO A 75 0.56 17.16 5.25
CA PRO A 75 -0.08 16.69 6.46
C PRO A 75 -1.57 16.47 6.23
N LEU A 76 -2.13 15.38 6.75
CA LEU A 76 -3.52 14.99 6.51
C LEU A 76 -4.54 16.11 6.81
N THR A 77 -4.26 16.94 7.81
CA THR A 77 -5.08 18.10 8.21
C THR A 77 -5.01 19.27 7.24
N GLN A 78 -3.96 19.34 6.41
CA GLN A 78 -3.78 20.37 5.38
C GLN A 78 -4.34 19.95 4.02
N ILE A 79 -4.63 18.66 3.82
CA ILE A 79 -5.37 18.18 2.65
C ILE A 79 -6.81 18.69 2.76
N ALA A 80 -7.34 19.26 1.67
CA ALA A 80 -8.72 19.71 1.60
C ALA A 80 -9.69 18.58 2.01
N THR A 81 -10.72 18.88 2.80
CA THR A 81 -11.63 17.86 3.35
C THR A 81 -12.25 16.98 2.26
N ILE A 82 -12.57 17.55 1.09
CA ILE A 82 -13.04 16.79 -0.07
C ILE A 82 -11.98 15.81 -0.55
N ASP A 83 -10.77 16.29 -0.88
CA ASP A 83 -9.68 15.45 -1.37
C ASP A 83 -9.30 14.35 -0.37
N ARG A 84 -9.28 14.67 0.93
CA ARG A 84 -9.02 13.70 2.00
C ARG A 84 -10.06 12.57 2.01
N ASN A 85 -11.35 12.89 1.88
CA ASN A 85 -12.40 11.86 1.86
C ASN A 85 -12.44 11.09 0.53
N VAL A 86 -12.09 11.73 -0.59
CA VAL A 86 -11.89 11.03 -1.87
C VAL A 86 -10.73 10.04 -1.78
N LEU A 87 -9.60 10.42 -1.19
CA LEU A 87 -8.48 9.50 -0.92
C LEU A 87 -8.94 8.33 -0.04
N ARG A 88 -9.72 8.61 1.01
CA ARG A 88 -10.23 7.56 1.89
C ARG A 88 -11.11 6.54 1.16
N ILE A 89 -12.05 7.01 0.33
CA ILE A 89 -12.87 6.14 -0.52
C ILE A 89 -11.98 5.32 -1.46
N GLY A 90 -11.12 5.99 -2.23
CA GLY A 90 -10.26 5.34 -3.22
C GLY A 90 -9.34 4.29 -2.61
N LEU A 91 -8.72 4.59 -1.46
CA LEU A 91 -7.88 3.64 -0.73
C LEU A 91 -8.69 2.52 -0.09
N SER A 92 -9.90 2.80 0.41
CA SER A 92 -10.74 1.75 0.99
C SER A 92 -11.08 0.67 -0.04
N GLU A 93 -11.44 1.07 -1.26
CA GLU A 93 -11.74 0.15 -2.37
C GLU A 93 -10.46 -0.50 -2.91
N LEU A 94 -9.37 0.26 -3.02
CA LEU A 94 -8.10 -0.25 -3.53
C LEU A 94 -7.46 -1.31 -2.61
N LEU A 95 -7.57 -1.16 -1.29
CA LEU A 95 -6.84 -2.00 -0.33
C LEU A 95 -7.72 -3.07 0.32
N PHE A 96 -9.02 -2.81 0.45
CA PHE A 96 -9.95 -3.64 1.21
C PHE A 96 -11.21 -4.02 0.43
N GLY A 97 -11.31 -3.59 -0.83
CA GLY A 97 -12.41 -3.94 -1.72
C GLY A 97 -12.29 -5.35 -2.31
N ASN A 98 -13.41 -5.88 -2.81
CA ASN A 98 -13.42 -7.11 -3.59
C ASN A 98 -13.01 -6.82 -5.04
N TYR A 99 -11.81 -7.23 -5.44
CA TYR A 99 -11.27 -6.96 -6.78
C TYR A 99 -12.05 -7.60 -7.92
N LYS A 100 -12.89 -8.62 -7.65
CA LYS A 100 -13.82 -9.16 -8.64
C LYS A 100 -14.97 -8.20 -8.95
N ASP A 101 -15.36 -7.39 -7.97
CA ASP A 101 -16.47 -6.46 -8.08
C ASP A 101 -16.02 -5.09 -8.57
N VAL A 102 -14.87 -4.61 -8.07
CA VAL A 102 -14.27 -3.32 -8.44
C VAL A 102 -12.77 -3.53 -8.67
N PRO A 103 -12.32 -3.61 -9.93
CA PRO A 103 -10.90 -3.71 -10.24
C PRO A 103 -10.12 -2.50 -9.70
N PRO A 104 -8.86 -2.67 -9.25
CA PRO A 104 -8.06 -1.58 -8.68
C PRO A 104 -7.98 -0.32 -9.55
N LYS A 105 -7.79 -0.46 -10.87
CA LYS A 105 -7.75 0.67 -11.82
C LYS A 105 -9.09 1.41 -11.89
N VAL A 106 -10.21 0.69 -11.74
CA VAL A 106 -11.53 1.29 -11.71
C VAL A 106 -11.71 2.10 -10.44
N ALA A 107 -11.32 1.56 -9.27
CA ALA A 107 -11.37 2.31 -8.00
C ALA A 107 -10.56 3.63 -8.08
N ILE A 108 -9.36 3.58 -8.66
CA ILE A 108 -8.52 4.77 -8.86
C ILE A 108 -9.20 5.78 -9.79
N ASN A 109 -9.72 5.33 -10.95
CA ASN A 109 -10.39 6.22 -11.89
C ASN A 109 -11.65 6.87 -11.28
N GLU A 110 -12.46 6.10 -10.55
CA GLU A 110 -13.66 6.63 -9.89
C GLU A 110 -13.31 7.67 -8.83
N ALA A 111 -12.26 7.45 -8.04
CA ALA A 111 -11.77 8.46 -7.09
C ALA A 111 -11.30 9.74 -7.80
N ILE A 112 -10.62 9.62 -8.94
CA ILE A 112 -10.19 10.78 -9.75
C ILE A 112 -11.41 11.56 -10.27
N GLU A 113 -12.45 10.87 -10.73
CA GLU A 113 -13.67 11.53 -11.17
C GLU A 113 -14.40 12.24 -10.03
N LEU A 114 -14.52 11.63 -8.84
CA LEU A 114 -15.04 12.33 -7.65
C LEU A 114 -14.25 13.60 -7.34
N ALA A 115 -12.93 13.54 -7.41
CA ALA A 115 -12.05 14.68 -7.18
C ALA A 115 -12.29 15.82 -8.18
N LYS A 116 -12.57 15.49 -9.45
CA LYS A 116 -12.91 16.48 -10.49
C LYS A 116 -14.31 17.07 -10.29
N THR A 117 -15.26 16.27 -9.79
CA THR A 117 -16.63 16.73 -9.57
C THR A 117 -16.75 17.65 -8.36
N PHE A 118 -16.07 17.33 -7.26
CA PHE A 118 -16.26 18.02 -5.98
C PHE A 118 -15.07 18.88 -5.56
N GLY A 119 -13.86 18.57 -6.04
CA GLY A 119 -12.63 19.25 -5.64
C GLY A 119 -12.32 20.50 -6.47
N GLY A 120 -11.09 20.99 -6.32
CA GLY A 120 -10.56 22.11 -7.10
C GLY A 120 -9.85 21.67 -8.38
N GLU A 121 -9.33 22.64 -9.14
CA GLU A 121 -8.69 22.42 -10.45
C GLU A 121 -7.54 21.38 -10.40
N ASN A 122 -6.81 21.32 -9.27
CA ASN A 122 -5.68 20.41 -9.09
C ASN A 122 -6.03 19.09 -8.38
N SER A 123 -7.25 18.95 -7.85
CA SER A 123 -7.65 17.79 -7.04
C SER A 123 -7.51 16.48 -7.80
N GLY A 124 -8.01 16.40 -9.04
CA GLY A 124 -7.88 15.17 -9.85
C GLY A 124 -6.43 14.72 -10.06
N LYS A 125 -5.49 15.66 -10.26
CA LYS A 125 -4.06 15.34 -10.42
C LYS A 125 -3.45 14.86 -9.11
N PHE A 126 -3.79 15.52 -8.01
CA PHE A 126 -3.32 15.17 -6.67
C PHE A 126 -3.77 13.74 -6.29
N ILE A 127 -5.07 13.44 -6.40
CA ILE A 127 -5.63 12.11 -6.12
C ILE A 127 -4.97 11.02 -6.97
N ASN A 128 -4.81 11.27 -8.27
CA ASN A 128 -4.12 10.33 -9.16
C ASN A 128 -2.67 10.08 -8.73
N GLY A 129 -1.96 11.12 -8.31
CA GLY A 129 -0.58 11.01 -7.83
C GLY A 129 -0.49 10.11 -6.59
N VAL A 130 -1.31 10.37 -5.58
CA VAL A 130 -1.30 9.63 -4.30
C VAL A 130 -1.73 8.17 -4.49
N LEU A 131 -2.89 7.93 -5.12
CA LEU A 131 -3.40 6.57 -5.34
C LEU A 131 -2.49 5.78 -6.29
N GLY A 132 -1.90 6.45 -7.28
CA GLY A 132 -0.92 5.84 -8.18
C GLY A 132 0.34 5.38 -7.44
N THR A 133 0.84 6.15 -6.48
CA THR A 133 1.97 5.75 -5.62
C THR A 133 1.64 4.50 -4.82
N VAL A 134 0.49 4.49 -4.13
CA VAL A 134 0.04 3.34 -3.35
C VAL A 134 -0.12 2.09 -4.23
N TYR A 135 -0.78 2.22 -5.38
CA TYR A 135 -1.00 1.11 -6.31
C TYR A 135 0.30 0.42 -6.75
N ARG A 136 1.37 1.21 -6.97
CA ARG A 136 2.68 0.70 -7.38
C ARG A 136 3.44 0.03 -6.23
N GLU A 137 3.32 0.57 -5.02
CA GLU A 137 3.96 0.00 -3.84
C GLU A 137 3.36 -1.34 -3.44
N LEU A 138 2.05 -1.53 -3.62
CA LEU A 138 1.37 -2.82 -3.47
C LEU A 138 1.84 -3.91 -4.45
N GLY A 139 2.67 -3.56 -5.43
CA GLY A 139 3.12 -4.47 -6.48
C GLY A 139 2.11 -4.67 -7.61
N GLU A 140 1.12 -3.77 -7.74
CA GLU A 140 0.05 -3.78 -8.74
C GLU A 140 -0.81 -5.06 -8.69
N PRO A 141 -1.62 -5.27 -7.63
CA PRO A 141 -2.60 -6.36 -7.60
C PRO A 141 -3.51 -6.27 -8.84
N GLY A 142 -3.64 -7.37 -9.60
CA GLY A 142 -4.27 -7.36 -10.93
C GLY A 142 -3.30 -7.10 -12.09
N LYS A 143 -2.01 -7.41 -11.93
CA LYS A 143 -0.92 -7.23 -12.91
C LYS A 143 -1.21 -7.77 -14.33
N ASP A 144 -2.12 -8.73 -14.44
CA ASP A 144 -2.59 -9.33 -15.72
C ASP A 144 -3.71 -8.53 -16.41
N ASP A 145 -4.38 -7.61 -15.71
CA ASP A 145 -5.52 -6.83 -16.23
C ASP A 145 -5.05 -5.55 -16.96
N GLY A 146 -4.21 -5.75 -17.97
CA GLY A 146 -3.87 -4.72 -18.96
C GLY A 146 -2.68 -3.82 -18.61
N SER A 147 -1.64 -4.37 -17.98
CA SER A 147 -0.31 -3.74 -18.06
C SER A 147 0.23 -3.88 -19.51
N LYS A 148 1.01 -2.91 -20.00
CA LYS A 148 1.70 -3.05 -21.29
C LYS A 148 2.56 -4.31 -21.21
N LYS A 149 2.28 -5.32 -22.05
CA LYS A 149 3.17 -6.49 -22.17
C LYS A 149 4.43 -6.04 -22.88
N TYR A 150 5.55 -6.07 -22.16
CA TYR A 150 6.87 -5.77 -22.73
C TYR A 150 7.38 -7.00 -23.47
N SER A 151 7.93 -6.82 -24.67
CA SER A 151 8.67 -7.89 -25.35
C SER A 151 9.94 -8.23 -24.57
N PRO A 152 10.54 -9.42 -24.74
CA PRO A 152 11.84 -9.76 -24.14
C PRO A 152 12.93 -8.71 -24.41
N GLU A 153 12.95 -8.15 -25.62
CA GLU A 153 13.90 -7.13 -26.05
C GLU A 153 13.64 -5.76 -25.38
N GLU A 154 12.38 -5.42 -25.13
CA GLU A 154 12.03 -4.22 -24.37
C GLU A 154 12.42 -4.37 -22.89
N LEU A 155 12.23 -5.56 -22.31
CA LEU A 155 12.59 -5.87 -20.92
C LEU A 155 14.10 -5.73 -20.65
N GLU A 156 14.94 -6.09 -21.62
CA GLU A 156 16.40 -5.95 -21.49
C GLU A 156 16.86 -4.49 -21.52
N LYS A 157 16.10 -3.60 -22.17
CA LYS A 157 16.40 -2.18 -22.27
C LYS A 157 15.93 -1.36 -21.08
N LEU A 158 15.09 -1.92 -20.20
CA LEU A 158 14.60 -1.19 -19.05
C LEU A 158 15.73 -0.95 -18.03
N PRO A 159 15.79 0.26 -17.42
CA PRO A 159 16.70 0.53 -16.33
C PRO A 159 16.48 -0.45 -15.17
N ILE A 160 17.57 -0.94 -14.57
CA ILE A 160 17.50 -1.90 -13.47
C ILE A 160 17.55 -1.16 -12.14
N GLU A 161 16.52 -1.34 -11.32
CA GLU A 161 16.55 -0.92 -9.91
C GLU A 161 16.99 -2.12 -9.06
N ARG A 162 18.19 -2.06 -8.49
CA ARG A 162 18.71 -3.11 -7.61
C ARG A 162 18.22 -2.91 -6.18
N ARG A 163 17.70 -3.98 -5.58
CA ARG A 163 17.40 -4.08 -4.15
C ARG A 163 18.01 -5.35 -3.57
N ALA A 164 18.36 -5.31 -2.30
CA ALA A 164 18.74 -6.50 -1.57
C ALA A 164 18.23 -6.46 -0.12
N GLY A 165 17.95 -7.63 0.41
CA GLY A 165 17.42 -7.83 1.76
C GLY A 165 17.87 -9.16 2.33
N ALA A 166 17.37 -9.49 3.53
CA ALA A 166 17.73 -10.76 4.16
C ALA A 166 16.57 -11.38 4.95
N VAL A 167 16.57 -12.70 5.00
CA VAL A 167 15.90 -13.47 6.04
C VAL A 167 16.83 -13.52 7.24
N VAL A 168 16.48 -12.76 8.27
CA VAL A 168 17.31 -12.63 9.48
C VAL A 168 16.83 -13.64 10.51
N MET A 169 17.72 -14.55 10.90
CA MET A 169 17.43 -15.60 11.86
C MET A 169 18.14 -15.33 13.19
N ARG A 170 17.43 -15.54 14.30
CA ARG A 170 17.98 -15.66 15.65
C ARG A 170 17.47 -16.96 16.26
N GLY A 171 18.34 -17.96 16.36
CA GLY A 171 17.93 -19.33 16.64
C GLY A 171 16.95 -19.81 15.56
N ASP A 172 15.72 -20.15 15.97
CA ASP A 172 14.62 -20.58 15.10
C ASP A 172 13.61 -19.45 14.78
N ASN A 173 13.86 -18.24 15.27
CA ASN A 173 13.01 -17.09 15.00
C ASN A 173 13.48 -16.31 13.78
N VAL A 174 12.52 -15.83 12.99
CA VAL A 174 12.74 -14.93 11.86
C VAL A 174 12.28 -13.51 12.20
N ALA A 175 13.09 -12.51 11.86
CA ALA A 175 12.66 -11.12 11.94
C ALA A 175 11.88 -10.73 10.70
N LEU A 176 10.68 -10.18 10.89
CA LEU A 176 9.85 -9.60 9.83
C LEU A 176 9.58 -8.13 10.14
N VAL A 177 9.33 -7.37 9.09
CA VAL A 177 8.85 -5.99 9.17
C VAL A 177 7.42 -5.92 8.64
N HIS A 178 6.59 -5.08 9.26
CA HIS A 178 5.21 -4.86 8.86
C HIS A 178 5.13 -3.56 8.08
N ASP A 179 4.59 -3.62 6.87
CA ASP A 179 4.41 -2.46 6.02
C ASP A 179 3.11 -1.71 6.34
N VAL A 180 3.02 -0.46 5.87
CA VAL A 180 1.83 0.40 6.01
C VAL A 180 0.58 -0.18 5.34
N PHE A 181 0.70 -1.19 4.48
CA PHE A 181 -0.41 -1.90 3.84
C PHE A 181 -0.91 -3.11 4.67
N GLY A 182 -0.30 -3.33 5.83
CA GLY A 182 -0.67 -4.36 6.78
C GLY A 182 -0.06 -5.73 6.46
N TYR A 183 0.97 -5.81 5.61
CA TYR A 183 1.64 -7.05 5.26
C TYR A 183 2.98 -7.19 6.00
N TRP A 184 3.23 -8.39 6.52
CA TRP A 184 4.55 -8.79 6.98
C TRP A 184 5.43 -9.15 5.78
N THR A 185 6.65 -8.62 5.77
CA THR A 185 7.63 -8.78 4.70
C THR A 185 9.04 -8.85 5.25
N LEU A 186 10.02 -9.06 4.36
CA LEU A 186 11.43 -9.12 4.70
C LEU A 186 12.08 -7.74 4.56
N PRO A 187 13.00 -7.38 5.49
CA PRO A 187 13.73 -6.12 5.42
C PRO A 187 14.60 -6.07 4.16
N LYS A 188 14.56 -4.94 3.45
CA LYS A 188 15.23 -4.75 2.16
C LYS A 188 15.41 -3.28 1.81
N GLY A 189 16.52 -2.97 1.13
CA GLY A 189 16.83 -1.61 0.69
C GLY A 189 17.29 -1.52 -0.76
N ARG A 190 17.33 -0.28 -1.28
CA ARG A 190 17.98 0.02 -2.58
C ARG A 190 19.49 -0.17 -2.47
N ILE A 191 20.09 -0.67 -3.55
CA ILE A 191 21.53 -0.89 -3.70
C ILE A 191 22.08 0.20 -4.61
N THR A 192 23.17 0.85 -4.19
CA THR A 192 23.85 1.86 -5.00
C THR A 192 24.73 1.20 -6.07
N LEU A 193 25.16 1.98 -7.07
CA LEU A 193 25.94 1.47 -8.20
C LEU A 193 27.24 0.76 -7.77
N ASP A 194 27.92 1.31 -6.77
CA ASP A 194 29.23 0.82 -6.32
C ASP A 194 29.15 -0.25 -5.21
N GLU A 195 27.94 -0.67 -4.85
CA GLU A 195 27.69 -1.58 -3.73
C GLU A 195 27.36 -3.01 -4.21
N SER A 196 27.92 -4.01 -3.54
CA SER A 196 27.57 -5.41 -3.78
C SER A 196 26.17 -5.71 -3.23
N ASP A 197 25.45 -6.68 -3.81
CA ASP A 197 24.13 -7.07 -3.30
C ASP A 197 24.21 -7.51 -1.81
N LYS A 198 25.33 -8.14 -1.42
CA LYS A 198 25.59 -8.59 -0.04
C LYS A 198 25.75 -7.41 0.92
N ASP A 199 26.61 -6.45 0.57
CA ASP A 199 26.90 -5.30 1.43
C ASP A 199 25.68 -4.39 1.58
N GLY A 200 24.93 -4.20 0.49
CA GLY A 200 23.70 -3.42 0.54
C GLY A 200 22.56 -4.10 1.28
N ALA A 201 22.46 -5.44 1.23
CA ALA A 201 21.55 -6.18 2.11
C ALA A 201 21.94 -5.97 3.58
N LEU A 202 23.24 -6.12 3.91
CA LEU A 202 23.74 -5.93 5.27
C LEU A 202 23.41 -4.51 5.79
N ARG A 203 23.78 -3.48 5.03
CA ARG A 203 23.50 -2.08 5.36
C ARG A 203 22.00 -1.81 5.55
N ALA A 204 21.17 -2.24 4.60
CA ALA A 204 19.74 -1.99 4.62
C ALA A 204 19.08 -2.65 5.83
N VAL A 205 19.33 -3.95 6.03
CA VAL A 205 18.73 -4.74 7.10
C VAL A 205 19.19 -4.27 8.47
N MET A 206 20.49 -3.99 8.65
CA MET A 206 21.01 -3.43 9.91
C MET A 206 20.39 -2.07 10.22
N HIS A 207 20.23 -1.20 9.21
CA HIS A 207 19.59 0.09 9.40
C HIS A 207 18.11 -0.04 9.78
N GLU A 208 17.37 -0.85 9.03
CA GLU A 208 15.92 -1.02 9.16
C GLU A 208 15.55 -1.67 10.49
N LEU A 209 16.25 -2.74 10.89
CA LEU A 209 15.99 -3.47 12.14
C LEU A 209 16.76 -2.94 13.36
N GLY A 210 17.65 -1.96 13.18
CA GLY A 210 18.50 -1.44 14.25
C GLY A 210 19.53 -2.45 14.78
N LEU A 211 19.96 -3.39 13.94
CA LEU A 211 20.94 -4.43 14.29
C LEU A 211 22.38 -3.89 14.20
N ARG A 212 23.26 -4.39 15.07
CA ARG A 212 24.70 -4.07 15.06
C ARG A 212 25.58 -5.27 14.73
N ASP A 213 25.07 -6.48 14.91
CA ASP A 213 25.71 -7.74 14.55
C ASP A 213 24.83 -8.50 13.55
N LEU A 214 25.24 -8.54 12.29
CA LEU A 214 24.54 -9.30 11.28
C LEU A 214 25.57 -9.98 10.37
N GLU A 215 25.45 -11.29 10.22
CA GLU A 215 26.32 -12.06 9.34
C GLU A 215 25.49 -12.71 8.23
N ILE A 216 25.84 -12.41 6.98
CA ILE A 216 25.23 -13.06 5.82
C ILE A 216 25.92 -14.39 5.55
N GLU A 217 25.16 -15.49 5.58
CA GLU A 217 25.62 -16.85 5.33
C GLU A 217 25.64 -17.18 3.84
N LYS A 218 24.47 -17.08 3.17
CA LYS A 218 24.31 -17.49 1.76
C LYS A 218 23.23 -16.69 1.04
N LYS A 219 23.32 -16.62 -0.29
CA LYS A 219 22.22 -16.14 -1.15
C LYS A 219 21.10 -17.20 -1.15
N ILE A 220 19.85 -16.75 -1.02
CA ILE A 220 18.67 -17.63 -1.03
C ILE A 220 18.03 -17.62 -2.42
N CYS A 221 17.58 -16.44 -2.87
CA CYS A 221 16.90 -16.31 -4.13
C CYS A 221 17.12 -14.93 -4.77
N GLU A 222 16.59 -14.78 -5.97
CA GLU A 222 16.51 -13.53 -6.70
C GLU A 222 15.17 -13.44 -7.41
N ASN A 223 14.44 -12.37 -7.15
CA ASN A 223 13.16 -12.08 -7.77
C ASN A 223 13.30 -10.88 -8.72
N GLN A 224 12.65 -10.93 -9.87
CA GLN A 224 12.62 -9.80 -10.81
C GLN A 224 11.17 -9.49 -11.22
N TYR A 225 10.84 -8.20 -11.20
CA TYR A 225 9.54 -7.72 -11.65
C TYR A 225 9.64 -6.31 -12.21
N ILE A 226 8.71 -5.96 -13.10
CA ILE A 226 8.57 -4.57 -13.54
C ILE A 226 7.88 -3.80 -12.42
N ALA A 227 8.48 -2.67 -12.07
CA ALA A 227 7.86 -1.62 -11.27
C ALA A 227 7.78 -0.36 -12.13
N HIS A 228 6.88 0.55 -11.79
CA HIS A 228 6.78 1.84 -12.45
C HIS A 228 7.24 2.92 -11.47
N ASP A 229 8.09 3.81 -11.93
CA ASP A 229 8.54 4.98 -11.19
C ASP A 229 7.91 6.23 -11.84
N PRO A 230 7.30 7.13 -11.06
CA PRO A 230 6.58 8.28 -11.63
C PRO A 230 7.49 9.28 -12.35
N GLU A 231 8.78 9.33 -12.04
CA GLU A 231 9.74 10.25 -12.69
C GLU A 231 10.46 9.58 -13.86
N THR A 232 10.87 8.33 -13.68
CA THR A 232 11.76 7.62 -14.62
C THR A 232 11.05 6.59 -15.48
N GLY A 233 9.76 6.32 -15.22
CA GLY A 233 8.95 5.37 -15.98
C GLY A 233 9.18 3.92 -15.55
N PRO A 234 8.97 2.93 -16.43
CA PRO A 234 9.09 1.52 -16.07
C PRO A 234 10.55 1.14 -15.77
N VAL A 235 10.76 0.48 -14.63
CA VAL A 235 12.05 -0.04 -14.19
C VAL A 235 11.96 -1.55 -13.96
N ARG A 236 13.03 -2.28 -14.28
CA ARG A 236 13.15 -3.70 -13.93
C ARG A 236 13.73 -3.80 -12.52
N ARG A 237 12.86 -4.03 -11.53
CA ARG A 237 13.28 -4.19 -10.14
C ARG A 237 13.80 -5.61 -9.91
N ARG A 238 15.04 -5.70 -9.47
CA ARG A 238 15.73 -6.95 -9.11
C ARG A 238 15.97 -6.96 -7.61
N VAL A 239 15.39 -7.92 -6.91
CA VAL A 239 15.53 -8.07 -5.45
C VAL A 239 16.28 -9.35 -5.15
N VAL A 240 17.39 -9.25 -4.44
CA VAL A 240 18.17 -10.42 -3.97
C VAL A 240 17.96 -10.59 -2.47
N TYR A 241 17.63 -11.81 -2.04
CA TYR A 241 17.53 -12.13 -0.62
C TYR A 241 18.67 -13.06 -0.17
N PHE A 242 19.22 -12.76 0.99
CA PHE A 242 20.23 -13.55 1.67
C PHE A 242 19.70 -14.18 2.96
N LEU A 243 20.31 -15.27 3.41
CA LEU A 243 20.14 -15.79 4.75
C LEU A 243 21.17 -15.10 5.64
N ALA A 244 20.71 -14.51 6.73
CA ALA A 244 21.58 -13.84 7.69
C ALA A 244 21.26 -14.29 9.12
N ARG A 245 22.27 -14.24 9.98
CA ARG A 245 22.13 -14.54 11.41
C ARG A 245 22.60 -13.37 12.26
N THR A 246 21.96 -13.24 13.41
CA THR A 246 22.30 -12.27 14.45
C THR A 246 22.15 -12.93 15.82
N SER A 247 22.92 -12.43 16.81
CA SER A 247 22.73 -12.79 18.21
C SER A 247 21.87 -11.76 18.96
N GLN A 248 21.73 -10.55 18.43
CA GLN A 248 20.95 -9.47 19.01
C GLN A 248 19.45 -9.80 19.05
N GLU A 249 18.87 -9.56 20.23
CA GLU A 249 17.44 -9.77 20.49
C GLU A 249 16.60 -8.55 20.15
N ASP A 250 17.08 -7.36 20.52
CA ASP A 250 16.27 -6.16 20.39
C ASP A 250 16.20 -5.69 18.94
N LEU A 251 14.99 -5.61 18.40
CA LEU A 251 14.72 -4.95 17.13
C LEU A 251 14.31 -3.51 17.40
N HIS A 252 14.98 -2.58 16.73
CA HIS A 252 14.64 -1.16 16.78
C HIS A 252 14.34 -0.70 15.36
N LEU A 253 13.05 -0.75 14.98
CA LEU A 253 12.63 -0.27 13.68
C LEU A 253 12.98 1.22 13.56
N LYS A 254 13.87 1.56 12.63
CA LYS A 254 14.09 2.96 12.28
C LYS A 254 12.96 3.44 11.38
N GLU A 255 12.37 4.58 11.73
CA GLU A 255 11.36 5.26 10.91
C GLU A 255 11.90 5.42 9.48
N SER A 256 11.45 4.56 8.58
CA SER A 256 11.83 4.62 7.18
C SER A 256 10.76 3.96 6.30
N GLY A 257 10.37 4.68 5.25
CA GLY A 257 9.80 4.10 4.04
C GLY A 257 8.56 3.22 4.18
N GLY A 258 7.63 3.58 5.06
CA GLY A 258 6.33 2.89 5.13
C GLY A 258 6.36 1.58 5.93
N LEU A 259 7.23 1.48 6.93
CA LEU A 259 7.23 0.39 7.90
C LEU A 259 6.68 0.87 9.24
N VAL A 260 5.85 0.04 9.86
CA VAL A 260 5.14 0.37 11.10
C VAL A 260 5.65 -0.42 12.31
N GLU A 261 6.10 -1.66 12.11
CA GLU A 261 6.68 -2.45 13.19
C GLU A 261 7.69 -3.49 12.68
N ALA A 262 8.56 -3.95 13.58
CA ALA A 262 9.48 -5.06 13.35
C ALA A 262 9.38 -6.04 14.52
N ARG A 263 9.30 -7.35 14.23
CA ARG A 263 9.08 -8.38 15.26
C ARG A 263 9.71 -9.71 14.88
N TRP A 264 10.09 -10.47 15.91
CA TRP A 264 10.47 -11.88 15.80
C TRP A 264 9.25 -12.80 15.76
N PHE A 265 9.28 -13.76 14.85
CA PHE A 265 8.27 -14.81 14.71
C PHE A 265 8.92 -16.17 14.71
N GLN A 266 8.26 -17.14 15.35
CA GLN A 266 8.60 -18.54 15.15
C GLN A 266 8.16 -19.00 13.76
N LYS A 267 8.86 -19.98 13.19
CA LYS A 267 8.54 -20.51 11.84
C LYS A 267 7.06 -20.88 11.69
N GLY A 268 6.46 -21.53 12.69
CA GLY A 268 5.05 -21.91 12.68
C GLY A 268 4.05 -20.75 12.77
N GLU A 269 4.43 -19.61 13.35
CA GLU A 269 3.56 -18.43 13.45
C GLU A 269 3.40 -17.73 12.09
N THR A 270 4.43 -17.81 11.24
CA THR A 270 4.47 -17.10 9.95
C THR A 270 3.38 -17.55 8.97
N GLU A 271 2.88 -18.78 9.08
CA GLU A 271 1.82 -19.32 8.21
C GLU A 271 0.51 -18.51 8.31
N SER A 272 0.22 -18.00 9.50
CA SER A 272 -1.00 -17.24 9.80
C SER A 272 -0.91 -15.75 9.46
N LEU A 273 0.28 -15.24 9.18
CA LEU A 273 0.51 -13.81 8.96
C LEU A 273 0.03 -13.35 7.58
N LYS A 274 -0.56 -12.16 7.50
CA LYS A 274 -0.84 -11.51 6.20
C LYS A 274 0.49 -11.14 5.53
N MET A 275 0.85 -11.80 4.43
CA MET A 275 2.17 -11.70 3.76
C MET A 275 2.00 -11.78 2.25
N TYR A 276 2.92 -11.18 1.50
CA TYR A 276 2.99 -11.36 0.05
C TYR A 276 3.40 -12.79 -0.32
N ASP A 277 2.86 -13.31 -1.42
CA ASP A 277 3.07 -14.70 -1.85
C ASP A 277 4.54 -15.03 -2.13
N ASP A 278 5.31 -14.07 -2.65
CA ASP A 278 6.73 -14.23 -2.91
C ASP A 278 7.53 -14.37 -1.61
N ILE A 279 7.17 -13.63 -0.56
CA ILE A 279 7.81 -13.73 0.75
C ILE A 279 7.46 -15.05 1.42
N ARG A 280 6.20 -15.50 1.35
CA ARG A 280 5.79 -16.82 1.88
C ARG A 280 6.61 -17.95 1.25
N LYS A 281 6.83 -17.90 -0.07
CA LYS A 281 7.66 -18.88 -0.78
C LYS A 281 9.10 -18.88 -0.24
N ILE A 282 9.70 -17.70 -0.08
CA ILE A 282 11.06 -17.57 0.45
C ILE A 282 11.20 -18.20 1.84
N LEU A 283 10.25 -17.95 2.74
CA LEU A 283 10.30 -18.49 4.11
C LEU A 283 10.10 -20.01 4.17
N ASN A 284 9.32 -20.58 3.24
CA ASN A 284 9.12 -22.03 3.17
C ASN A 284 10.37 -22.79 2.71
N ASP A 285 11.26 -22.12 1.96
CA ASP A 285 12.47 -22.71 1.38
C ASP A 285 13.69 -22.74 2.34
N ILE A 286 13.54 -22.22 3.57
CA ILE A 286 14.60 -22.06 4.59
C ILE A 286 14.33 -22.98 5.78
#